data_AF-A0A1H8BW21-F1
#
_entry.id   AF-A0A1H8BW21-F1
#
_cell.length_a   1.000
_cell.length_b   1.000
_cell.length_c   1.000
_cell.angle_alpha   90.00
_cell.angle_beta   90.00
_cell.angle_gamma   90.00
#
_symmetry.space_group_name_H-M   'P 1'
#
loop_
_entity.id
_entity.type
_entity.pdbx_description
1 polymer ?
#
loop_
_entity_poly.entity_id
_entity_poly.type
_entity_poly.pdbx_seq_one_letter_code
_entity_poly.pdbx_strand_id
1 'polypeptide(L)'
;QARLYVCDGAKLQCNQGDKKSTFKVIDIHNVYIQGKPMATIQDSKPMVNIKPFGKCKSMANPTVAAATAANHGNLKKMPCQPNISAPWQGGKDDVTITGIPTVLETSKLNCAYAGVIKVVDPGQDLVRE
;
A
#
# COMPACT_ATOMS: atom_id res chain seq x y z
N GLN A 1 -2.32 -22.02 4.84
CA GLN A 1 -3.35 -21.49 3.91
C GLN A 1 -2.59 -20.84 2.77
N ALA A 2 -2.88 -21.23 1.53
CA ALA A 2 -2.17 -20.71 0.36
C ALA A 2 -2.39 -19.20 0.24
N ARG A 3 -1.33 -18.42 0.02
CA ARG A 3 -1.40 -16.94 -0.09
C ARG A 3 -0.99 -16.50 -1.49
N LEU A 4 -1.63 -15.46 -2.01
CA LEU A 4 -1.35 -14.93 -3.33
C LEU A 4 -0.18 -13.94 -3.31
N TYR A 5 0.67 -14.01 -4.33
CA TYR A 5 1.65 -12.96 -4.63
C TYR A 5 0.95 -11.71 -5.19
N VAL A 6 1.57 -10.55 -5.00
CA VAL A 6 0.99 -9.26 -5.42
C VAL A 6 1.64 -8.77 -6.70
N CYS A 7 0.84 -8.23 -7.62
CA CYS A 7 1.29 -7.72 -8.92
C CYS A 7 0.82 -6.29 -9.20
N ASP A 8 1.33 -5.71 -10.29
CA ASP A 8 0.88 -4.41 -10.79
C ASP A 8 -0.66 -4.36 -10.94
N GLY A 9 -1.25 -3.23 -10.54
CA GLY A 9 -2.70 -3.04 -10.62
C GLY A 9 -3.50 -3.56 -9.43
N ALA A 10 -2.85 -4.23 -8.45
CA ALA A 10 -3.45 -4.65 -7.19
C ALA A 10 -4.24 -3.51 -6.51
N LYS A 11 -5.29 -3.85 -5.76
CA LYS A 11 -6.06 -2.86 -4.98
C LYS A 11 -5.63 -2.88 -3.53
N LEU A 12 -5.35 -1.69 -3.03
CA LEU A 12 -4.95 -1.45 -1.65
C LEU A 12 -6.05 -0.72 -0.89
N GLN A 13 -6.11 -0.93 0.42
CA GLN A 13 -7.00 -0.20 1.32
C GLN A 13 -6.24 0.25 2.57
N CYS A 14 -6.36 1.54 2.89
CA CYS A 14 -5.92 2.12 4.14
C CYS A 14 -7.11 2.26 5.09
N ASN A 15 -6.97 1.86 6.36
CA ASN A 15 -8.03 2.03 7.37
C ASN A 15 -8.34 3.50 7.73
N GLN A 16 -7.45 4.43 7.39
CA GLN A 16 -7.64 5.88 7.60
C GLN A 16 -8.10 6.61 6.33
N GLY A 17 -8.05 5.96 5.16
CA GLY A 17 -8.58 6.50 3.91
C GLY A 17 -10.04 6.13 3.69
N ASP A 18 -10.71 6.82 2.78
CA ASP A 18 -12.11 6.54 2.41
C ASP A 18 -12.28 5.91 1.02
N LYS A 19 -11.18 5.73 0.27
CA LYS A 19 -11.17 5.06 -1.03
C LYS A 19 -10.07 3.99 -1.10
N LYS A 20 -10.30 2.99 -1.95
CA LYS A 20 -9.26 2.07 -2.39
C LYS A 20 -8.26 2.79 -3.30
N SER A 21 -7.02 2.33 -3.30
CA SER A 21 -5.93 2.83 -4.14
C SER A 21 -5.46 1.74 -5.09
N THR A 22 -4.95 2.13 -6.26
CA THR A 22 -4.32 1.18 -7.20
C THR A 22 -2.82 1.16 -6.94
N PHE A 23 -2.30 -0.04 -6.72
CA PHE A 23 -0.89 -0.29 -6.55
C PHE A 23 -0.17 -0.23 -7.89
N LYS A 24 1.00 0.42 -7.90
CA LYS A 24 1.88 0.45 -9.07
C LYS A 24 3.18 -0.27 -8.76
N VAL A 25 3.56 -1.23 -9.58
CA VAL A 25 4.88 -1.85 -9.57
C VAL A 25 5.67 -1.26 -10.74
N ILE A 26 6.91 -0.85 -10.49
CA ILE A 26 7.79 -0.41 -11.59
C ILE A 26 8.47 -1.66 -12.14
N ASP A 27 8.38 -1.83 -13.45
CA ASP A 27 8.96 -2.96 -14.15
C ASP A 27 10.46 -2.78 -14.37
N ILE A 28 11.24 -3.05 -13.32
CA ILE A 28 12.72 -2.96 -13.35
C ILE A 28 13.38 -4.34 -13.25
N HIS A 29 12.63 -5.37 -12.85
CA HIS A 29 13.17 -6.71 -12.59
C HIS A 29 12.78 -7.75 -13.65
N ASN A 30 11.85 -7.42 -14.55
CA ASN A 30 11.36 -8.33 -15.61
C ASN A 30 10.83 -9.68 -15.08
N VAL A 31 10.18 -9.68 -13.90
CA VAL A 31 9.52 -10.87 -13.33
C VAL A 31 8.01 -10.63 -13.34
N TYR A 32 7.26 -11.55 -13.95
CA TYR A 32 5.86 -11.35 -14.25
C TYR A 32 4.98 -12.53 -13.80
N ILE A 33 3.77 -12.22 -13.36
CA ILE A 33 2.67 -13.16 -13.19
C ILE A 33 1.54 -12.69 -14.10
N GLN A 34 1.06 -13.55 -15.00
CA GLN A 34 0.01 -13.22 -15.97
C GLN A 34 0.31 -11.92 -16.77
N GLY A 35 1.57 -11.71 -17.13
CA GLY A 35 2.02 -10.52 -17.87
C GLY A 35 2.07 -9.23 -17.03
N LYS A 36 1.86 -9.29 -15.71
CA LYS A 36 1.94 -8.15 -14.80
C LYS A 36 3.22 -8.24 -13.96
N PRO A 37 3.97 -7.12 -13.80
CA PRO A 37 5.14 -7.10 -12.93
C PRO A 37 4.80 -7.54 -11.50
N MET A 38 5.62 -8.45 -10.96
CA MET A 38 5.50 -8.96 -9.60
C MET A 38 6.16 -8.01 -8.59
N ALA A 39 5.53 -7.81 -7.44
CA ALA A 39 5.97 -6.84 -6.46
C ALA A 39 6.98 -7.39 -5.45
N THR A 40 7.88 -6.51 -5.01
CA THR A 40 8.83 -6.75 -3.92
C THR A 40 8.51 -5.88 -2.70
N ILE A 41 9.08 -6.23 -1.55
CA ILE A 41 8.87 -5.44 -0.33
C ILE A 41 9.36 -3.98 -0.46
N GLN A 42 10.20 -3.67 -1.46
CA GLN A 42 10.69 -2.32 -1.73
C GLN A 42 9.72 -1.46 -2.56
N ASP A 43 8.65 -2.05 -3.11
CA ASP A 43 7.59 -1.31 -3.82
C ASP A 43 6.66 -0.58 -2.84
N SER A 44 7.21 0.29 -1.99
CA SER A 44 6.49 1.01 -0.93
C SER A 44 6.53 2.54 -1.08
N LYS A 45 7.16 3.06 -2.14
CA LYS A 45 7.40 4.50 -2.31
C LYS A 45 6.07 5.26 -2.46
N PRO A 46 5.79 6.28 -1.63
CA PRO A 46 4.61 7.13 -1.78
C PRO A 46 4.57 7.81 -3.14
N MET A 47 3.37 7.98 -3.69
CA MET A 47 3.11 8.62 -4.99
C MET A 47 3.71 7.90 -6.21
N VAL A 48 4.59 6.93 -6.00
CA VAL A 48 5.13 6.04 -7.02
C VAL A 48 4.34 4.74 -6.98
N ASN A 49 4.59 3.89 -5.97
CA ASN A 49 3.92 2.61 -5.79
C ASN A 49 2.58 2.77 -5.08
N ILE A 50 2.56 3.61 -4.04
CA ILE A 50 1.39 3.79 -3.18
C ILE A 50 0.69 5.11 -3.49
N LYS A 51 -0.44 5.04 -4.22
CA LYS A 51 -1.26 6.20 -4.58
C LYS A 51 -2.21 6.60 -3.42
N PRO A 52 -2.75 7.84 -3.42
CA PRO A 52 -3.72 8.33 -2.43
C PRO A 52 -4.93 7.42 -2.20
N PHE A 53 -5.44 7.42 -0.96
CA PHE A 53 -6.63 6.67 -0.52
C PHE A 53 -7.87 7.56 -0.35
N GLY A 54 -8.06 8.56 -1.23
CA GLY A 54 -9.13 9.55 -1.11
C GLY A 54 -8.86 10.57 -0.01
N LYS A 55 -9.75 10.72 0.98
CA LYS A 55 -9.57 11.60 2.13
C LYS A 55 -9.15 10.81 3.37
N CYS A 56 -8.10 11.28 4.03
CA CYS A 56 -7.61 10.77 5.31
C CYS A 56 -8.43 11.36 6.46
N LYS A 57 -8.74 10.52 7.46
CA LYS A 57 -9.42 10.91 8.71
C LYS A 57 -8.51 10.90 9.95
N SER A 58 -7.22 10.60 9.79
CA SER A 58 -6.31 10.47 10.92
C SER A 58 -5.85 11.81 11.46
N MET A 59 -5.97 12.03 12.76
CA MET A 59 -5.43 13.21 13.45
C MET A 59 -3.90 13.23 13.50
N ALA A 60 -3.22 12.11 13.21
CA ALA A 60 -1.77 12.09 13.03
C ALA A 60 -1.33 12.72 11.70
N ASN A 61 -2.24 12.95 10.75
CA ASN A 61 -1.97 13.78 9.58
C ASN A 61 -2.08 15.26 9.97
N PRO A 62 -0.99 16.06 9.90
CA PRO A 62 -1.00 17.46 10.31
C PRO A 62 -2.05 18.31 9.60
N THR A 63 -2.35 17.98 8.33
CA THR A 63 -3.36 18.70 7.54
C THR A 63 -4.77 18.43 8.07
N VAL A 64 -5.06 17.19 8.47
CA VAL A 64 -6.33 16.82 9.11
C VAL A 64 -6.46 17.47 10.48
N ALA A 65 -5.38 17.45 11.28
CA ALA A 65 -5.36 18.08 12.60
C ALA A 65 -5.63 19.59 12.52
N ALA A 66 -4.92 20.29 11.64
CA ALA A 66 -5.09 21.73 11.43
C ALA A 66 -6.51 22.06 10.94
N ALA A 67 -7.02 21.32 9.95
CA ALA A 67 -8.36 21.54 9.41
C ALA A 67 -9.46 21.22 10.44
N THR A 68 -9.24 20.25 11.32
CA THR A 68 -10.15 19.91 12.41
C THR A 68 -10.16 20.99 13.49
N ALA A 69 -8.99 21.52 13.86
CA ALA A 69 -8.88 22.66 14.77
C ALA A 69 -9.60 23.90 14.21
N ALA A 70 -9.42 24.19 12.92
CA ALA A 70 -10.12 25.27 12.22
C ALA A 70 -11.64 25.05 12.09
N ASN A 71 -12.10 23.80 12.20
CA ASN A 71 -13.52 23.42 12.19
C ASN A 71 -14.08 23.25 13.62
N HIS A 72 -13.54 24.00 14.58
CA HIS A 72 -13.95 23.99 15.99
C HIS A 72 -13.94 22.59 16.63
N GLY A 73 -12.94 21.77 16.28
CA GLY A 73 -12.78 20.40 16.79
C GLY A 73 -13.59 19.34 16.04
N ASN A 74 -14.48 19.73 15.11
CA ASN A 74 -15.22 18.76 14.30
C ASN A 74 -14.30 18.18 13.22
N LEU A 75 -14.14 16.85 13.22
CA LEU A 75 -13.21 16.15 12.32
C LEU A 75 -13.39 16.57 10.85
N LYS A 76 -12.36 17.19 10.28
CA LYS A 76 -12.32 17.58 8.87
C LYS A 76 -11.35 16.68 8.12
N LYS A 77 -11.90 15.71 7.37
CA LYS A 77 -11.08 14.83 6.52
C LYS A 77 -10.41 15.63 5.42
N MET A 78 -9.13 15.38 5.19
CA MET A 78 -8.30 16.08 4.19
C MET A 78 -7.73 15.10 3.16
N PRO A 79 -7.37 15.55 1.94
CA PRO A 79 -6.78 14.68 0.93
C PRO A 79 -5.63 13.84 1.49
N CYS A 80 -5.63 12.54 1.18
CA CYS A 80 -4.62 11.60 1.63
C CYS A 80 -3.36 11.71 0.75
N GLN A 81 -2.27 12.20 1.33
CA GLN A 81 -0.92 12.01 0.79
C GLN A 81 -0.24 10.93 1.64
N PRO A 82 -0.05 9.70 1.15
CA PRO A 82 0.57 8.64 1.95
C PRO A 82 1.97 9.05 2.43
N ASN A 83 2.28 8.78 3.70
CA ASN A 83 3.60 8.99 4.26
C ASN A 83 4.10 7.65 4.81
N ILE A 84 4.97 6.99 4.04
CA ILE A 84 5.45 5.63 4.27
C ILE A 84 6.96 5.68 4.15
N SER A 85 7.66 5.29 5.22
CA SER A 85 9.13 5.31 5.28
C SER A 85 9.75 3.91 5.30
N ALA A 86 8.94 2.87 5.51
CA ALA A 86 9.40 1.50 5.64
C ALA A 86 8.94 0.62 4.44
N PRO A 87 9.68 -0.46 4.14
CA PRO A 87 9.24 -1.52 3.23
C PRO A 87 7.96 -2.21 3.68
N TRP A 88 7.38 -3.03 2.80
CA TRP A 88 6.29 -3.94 3.17
C TRP A 88 6.73 -4.89 4.29
N GLN A 89 5.84 -5.10 5.26
CA GLN A 89 6.03 -6.06 6.34
C GLN A 89 5.36 -7.39 5.99
N GLY A 90 6.01 -8.49 6.35
CA GLY A 90 5.49 -9.85 6.12
C GLY A 90 5.51 -10.24 4.65
N GLY A 91 6.63 -9.96 3.96
CA GLY A 91 6.92 -10.53 2.65
C GLY A 91 7.31 -12.00 2.74
N LYS A 92 7.71 -12.57 1.60
CA LYS A 92 8.16 -13.96 1.49
C LYS A 92 9.67 -14.01 1.27
N ASP A 93 10.41 -14.45 2.29
CA ASP A 93 11.88 -14.39 2.29
C ASP A 93 12.53 -15.51 1.45
N ASP A 94 11.84 -16.64 1.27
CA ASP A 94 12.30 -17.77 0.44
C ASP A 94 12.05 -17.57 -1.06
N VAL A 95 11.22 -16.59 -1.43
CA VAL A 95 10.95 -16.24 -2.83
C VAL A 95 11.30 -14.77 -3.06
N THR A 96 12.44 -14.56 -3.69
CA THR A 96 13.02 -13.22 -3.90
C THR A 96 13.09 -12.86 -5.38
N ILE A 97 13.03 -11.56 -5.67
CA ILE A 97 13.35 -10.99 -6.98
C ILE A 97 14.64 -10.20 -6.81
N THR A 98 15.70 -10.61 -7.49
CA THR A 98 17.03 -9.98 -7.37
C THR A 98 17.53 -9.88 -5.91
N GLY A 99 17.23 -10.89 -5.08
CA GLY A 99 17.60 -10.91 -3.66
C GLY A 99 16.68 -10.10 -2.73
N ILE A 100 15.60 -9.51 -3.26
CA ILE A 100 14.61 -8.76 -2.46
C ILE A 100 13.38 -9.64 -2.24
N PRO A 101 12.91 -9.82 -0.99
CA PRO A 101 11.68 -10.57 -0.70
C PRO A 101 10.46 -10.06 -1.47
N THR A 102 9.59 -11.00 -1.86
CA THR A 102 8.36 -10.69 -2.59
C THR A 102 7.21 -10.29 -1.66
N VAL A 103 6.23 -9.54 -2.18
CA VAL A 103 5.02 -9.15 -1.43
C VAL A 103 3.94 -10.21 -1.57
N LEU A 104 3.29 -10.54 -0.44
CA LEU A 104 2.12 -11.40 -0.37
C LEU A 104 0.86 -10.58 -0.07
N GLU A 105 -0.32 -11.12 -0.37
CA GLU A 105 -1.60 -10.46 -0.08
C GLU A 105 -1.81 -10.18 1.43
N THR A 106 -1.10 -10.89 2.30
CA THR A 106 -1.11 -10.65 3.75
C THR A 106 -0.14 -9.58 4.23
N SER A 107 0.78 -9.13 3.36
CA SER A 107 1.75 -8.11 3.68
C SER A 107 1.07 -6.75 3.95
N LYS A 108 1.72 -5.91 4.74
CA LYS A 108 1.17 -4.62 5.16
C LYS A 108 2.18 -3.50 5.07
N LEU A 109 1.68 -2.28 4.87
CA LEU A 109 2.45 -1.05 5.08
C LEU A 109 1.87 -0.24 6.22
N ASN A 110 2.76 0.40 6.98
CA ASN A 110 2.39 1.34 8.02
C ASN A 110 2.66 2.77 7.53
N CYS A 111 1.62 3.58 7.58
CA CYS A 111 1.67 5.01 7.27
C CYS A 111 1.93 5.78 8.57
N ALA A 112 2.82 6.76 8.52
CA ALA A 112 3.14 7.65 9.64
C ALA A 112 1.89 8.36 10.21
N TYR A 113 0.84 8.49 9.41
CA TYR A 113 -0.46 9.01 9.85
C TYR A 113 -1.35 7.93 10.49
N ALA A 114 -0.78 6.99 11.24
CA ALA A 114 -1.47 5.90 11.93
C ALA A 114 -2.38 5.04 11.02
N GLY A 115 -2.02 4.96 9.74
CA GLY A 115 -2.72 4.16 8.74
C GLY A 115 -2.08 2.80 8.56
N VAL A 116 -2.88 1.75 8.50
CA VAL A 116 -2.44 0.41 8.07
C VAL A 116 -3.01 0.17 6.68
N ILE A 117 -2.11 -0.06 5.71
CA ILE A 117 -2.44 -0.33 4.32
C ILE A 117 -2.33 -1.83 4.10
N LYS A 118 -3.40 -2.42 3.56
CA LYS A 118 -3.50 -3.85 3.24
C LYS A 118 -3.81 -4.03 1.77
N VAL A 119 -3.42 -5.18 1.23
CA VAL A 119 -3.88 -5.67 -0.06
C VAL A 119 -5.31 -6.20 0.12
N VAL A 120 -6.21 -5.82 -0.79
CA VAL A 120 -7.59 -6.34 -0.82
C VAL A 120 -7.92 -7.02 -2.14
N ASP A 121 -7.07 -6.83 -3.14
CA ASP A 121 -7.04 -7.56 -4.40
C ASP A 121 -5.57 -7.61 -4.82
N PRO A 122 -4.95 -8.80 -4.94
CA PRO A 122 -3.53 -8.92 -5.27
C PRO A 122 -3.22 -8.64 -6.75
N GLY A 123 -4.22 -8.36 -7.59
CA GLY A 123 -4.04 -8.05 -9.00
C GLY A 123 -3.81 -9.26 -9.89
N GLN A 124 -3.99 -10.48 -9.36
CA GLN A 124 -3.84 -11.78 -10.01
C GLN A 124 -4.68 -12.83 -9.26
N ASP A 125 -4.99 -13.96 -9.88
CA ASP A 125 -5.86 -15.02 -9.31
C ASP A 125 -5.26 -16.45 -9.36
N LEU A 126 -4.06 -16.61 -9.90
CA LEU A 126 -3.48 -17.90 -10.27
C LEU A 126 -2.37 -18.38 -9.32
N VAL A 127 -1.40 -17.52 -8.98
CA VAL A 127 -0.12 -17.96 -8.38
C VAL A 127 -0.14 -17.79 -6.87
N ARG A 128 0.00 -18.91 -6.17
CA ARG A 128 -0.03 -19.00 -4.70
C ARG A 128 1.30 -19.50 -4.15
N GLU A 129 1.62 -19.13 -2.92
CA GLU A 129 2.64 -19.81 -2.10
C GLU A 129 2.13 -21.11 -1.46
#